data_AF-A0A6A5QUA8-F1
#
_entry.id   AF-A0A6A5QUA8-F1
#
_cell.length_a   1.000
_cell.length_b   1.000
_cell.length_c   1.000
_cell.angle_alpha   90.00
_cell.angle_beta   90.00
_cell.angle_gamma   90.00
#
_symmetry.space_group_name_H-M   'P 1'
#
loop_
_entity.id
_entity.type
_entity.pdbx_description
1 polymer ?
#
loop_
_entity_poly.entity_id
_entity_poly.type
_entity_poly.pdbx_seq_one_letter_code
_entity_poly.pdbx_strand_id
1 'polypeptide(L)'
;MMLNTILAVITTIAPATLALPSILSANSFKIPTCGAEACLAKTNGTFDACTPNDLACLCRLDQSRLDTYVATVQPCIDGAVGHNTCTDGAIYQYKDVLTTVCADDAFGHKKVSFAPKN
;
A
#
# COMPACT_ATOMS: atom_id res chain seq x y z
N MET A 1 12.90 72.37 -4.42
CA MET A 1 13.20 71.37 -5.46
C MET A 1 13.53 70.06 -4.76
N MET A 2 12.71 69.04 -5.02
CA MET A 2 12.89 67.59 -4.87
C MET A 2 13.21 66.96 -3.50
N LEU A 3 12.15 66.35 -2.95
CA LEU A 3 12.12 65.26 -1.98
C LEU A 3 12.61 63.97 -2.68
N ASN A 4 13.65 63.30 -2.17
CA ASN A 4 14.07 61.98 -2.65
C ASN A 4 13.52 60.88 -1.74
N THR A 5 12.41 60.28 -2.14
CA THR A 5 11.84 59.10 -1.49
C THR A 5 12.47 57.85 -2.11
N ILE A 6 13.39 57.19 -1.40
CA ILE A 6 13.94 55.90 -1.81
C ILE A 6 12.98 54.82 -1.31
N LEU A 7 12.14 54.28 -2.21
CA LEU A 7 11.35 53.08 -1.94
C LEU A 7 12.29 51.87 -1.84
N ALA A 8 12.47 51.35 -0.62
CA ALA A 8 13.05 50.03 -0.42
C ALA A 8 11.99 48.96 -0.76
N VAL A 9 12.16 48.32 -1.92
CA VAL A 9 11.35 47.14 -2.29
C VAL A 9 11.98 45.92 -1.62
N ILE A 10 11.40 45.50 -0.49
CA ILE A 10 11.71 44.22 0.14
C ILE A 10 10.78 43.19 -0.50
N THR A 11 11.23 42.54 -1.57
CA THR A 11 10.52 41.39 -2.14
C THR A 11 10.69 40.21 -1.19
N THR A 12 9.65 39.90 -0.43
CA THR A 12 9.55 38.68 0.38
C THR A 12 9.52 37.47 -0.56
N ILE A 13 10.61 36.71 -0.59
CA ILE A 13 10.66 35.35 -1.14
C ILE A 13 9.77 34.50 -0.23
N ALA A 14 8.54 34.25 -0.66
CA ALA A 14 7.69 33.26 -0.02
C ALA A 14 8.39 31.89 -0.12
N PRO A 15 8.56 31.15 0.98
CA PRO A 15 9.01 29.78 0.88
C PRO A 15 8.01 29.04 0.01
N ALA A 16 8.50 28.45 -1.08
CA ALA A 16 7.78 27.43 -1.82
C ALA A 16 7.60 26.24 -0.87
N THR A 17 6.56 26.31 -0.03
CA THR A 17 6.01 25.09 0.57
C THR A 17 5.55 24.27 -0.62
N LEU A 18 6.35 23.27 -0.98
CA LEU A 18 5.87 22.07 -1.63
C LEU A 18 4.75 21.53 -0.73
N ALA A 19 3.55 22.08 -0.90
CA ALA A 19 2.33 21.39 -0.58
C ALA A 19 2.32 20.23 -1.56
N LEU A 20 2.93 19.10 -1.15
CA LEU A 20 2.50 17.82 -1.71
C LEU A 20 0.98 17.84 -1.55
N PRO A 21 0.21 17.77 -2.64
CA PRO A 21 -1.22 17.65 -2.49
C PRO A 21 -1.45 16.39 -1.66
N SER A 22 -1.91 16.57 -0.42
CA SER A 22 -2.49 15.51 0.43
C SER A 22 -3.84 15.09 -0.14
N ILE A 23 -3.85 14.85 -1.45
CA ILE A 23 -4.91 14.24 -2.21
C ILE A 23 -4.34 12.90 -2.64
N LEU A 24 -3.98 12.06 -1.65
CA LEU A 24 -4.24 10.64 -1.78
C LEU A 24 -5.76 10.52 -1.86
N SER A 25 -6.30 10.86 -3.02
CA SER A 25 -7.63 10.42 -3.41
C SER A 25 -7.63 8.93 -3.12
N ALA A 26 -8.51 8.50 -2.23
CA ALA A 26 -8.95 7.13 -2.07
C ALA A 26 -9.69 6.64 -3.34
N ASN A 27 -9.23 7.07 -4.53
CA ASN A 27 -9.45 6.41 -5.81
C ASN A 27 -8.72 5.08 -5.68
N SER A 28 -9.41 4.12 -5.07
CA SER A 28 -9.22 2.68 -5.14
C SER A 28 -8.11 2.28 -6.09
N PHE A 29 -6.86 2.38 -5.66
CA PHE A 29 -5.74 1.83 -6.39
C PHE A 29 -5.97 0.33 -6.25
N LYS A 30 -6.66 -0.26 -7.23
CA LYS A 30 -6.88 -1.69 -7.30
C LYS A 30 -5.51 -2.29 -7.57
N ILE A 31 -4.77 -2.54 -6.49
CA ILE A 31 -3.53 -3.29 -6.54
C ILE A 31 -3.89 -4.64 -7.17
N PRO A 32 -3.19 -5.08 -8.23
CA PRO A 32 -3.38 -6.42 -8.74
C PRO A 32 -3.09 -7.40 -7.60
N THR A 33 -4.13 -8.12 -7.15
CA THR A 33 -4.02 -9.13 -6.08
C THR A 33 -3.30 -10.40 -6.54
N CYS A 34 -2.97 -10.47 -7.83
CA CYS A 34 -2.24 -11.56 -8.45
C CYS A 34 -2.84 -12.94 -8.16
N GLY A 35 -4.16 -13.03 -8.24
CA GLY A 35 -4.88 -14.28 -8.03
C GLY A 35 -4.91 -14.73 -6.57
N ALA A 36 -4.60 -13.86 -5.60
CA ALA A 36 -4.72 -14.18 -4.18
C ALA A 36 -6.14 -14.65 -3.79
N GLU A 37 -7.19 -14.19 -4.47
CA GLU A 37 -8.55 -14.73 -4.28
C GLU A 37 -8.66 -16.20 -4.69
N ALA A 38 -7.98 -16.62 -5.76
CA ALA A 38 -7.93 -18.03 -6.16
C ALA A 38 -7.15 -18.89 -5.16
N CYS A 39 -6.17 -18.30 -4.45
CA CYS A 39 -5.47 -18.94 -3.33
C CYS A 39 -6.37 -19.17 -2.11
N LEU A 40 -7.50 -18.48 -2.04
CA LEU A 40 -8.50 -18.57 -0.98
C LEU A 40 -9.79 -19.23 -1.49
N ALA A 41 -9.71 -20.12 -2.48
CA ALA A 41 -10.87 -20.76 -3.09
C ALA A 41 -11.77 -21.49 -2.07
N LYS A 42 -11.18 -22.07 -1.01
CA LYS A 42 -11.93 -22.76 0.07
C LYS A 42 -12.81 -21.83 0.90
N THR A 43 -12.54 -20.53 0.86
CA THR A 43 -13.22 -19.47 1.60
C THR A 43 -13.81 -18.43 0.65
N ASN A 44 -14.19 -18.85 -0.56
CA ASN A 44 -14.80 -18.02 -1.60
C ASN A 44 -13.98 -16.74 -1.92
N GLY A 45 -12.65 -16.86 -1.91
CA GLY A 45 -11.77 -15.73 -2.22
C GLY A 45 -11.58 -14.72 -1.09
N THR A 46 -11.99 -15.06 0.14
CA THR A 46 -11.88 -14.18 1.30
C THR A 46 -11.08 -14.82 2.43
N PHE A 47 -10.52 -14.01 3.32
CA PHE A 47 -9.86 -14.46 4.54
C PHE A 47 -10.41 -13.65 5.71
N ASP A 48 -11.04 -14.30 6.70
CA ASP A 48 -11.78 -13.61 7.78
C ASP A 48 -12.75 -12.53 7.27
N ALA A 49 -13.47 -12.84 6.19
CA ALA A 49 -14.36 -11.91 5.48
C ALA A 49 -13.69 -10.70 4.79
N CYS A 50 -12.36 -10.62 4.80
CA CYS A 50 -11.59 -9.64 4.03
C CYS A 50 -11.23 -10.20 2.65
N THR A 51 -11.38 -9.39 1.60
CA THR A 51 -10.88 -9.75 0.26
C THR A 51 -9.40 -9.35 0.13
N PRO A 52 -8.61 -10.04 -0.71
CA PRO A 52 -7.18 -9.72 -0.93
C PRO A 52 -6.89 -8.30 -1.41
N ASN A 53 -7.86 -7.63 -2.03
CA ASN A 53 -7.77 -6.23 -2.47
C ASN A 53 -8.21 -5.23 -1.39
N ASP A 54 -8.86 -5.67 -0.31
CA ASP A 54 -9.22 -4.82 0.82
C ASP A 54 -8.12 -4.87 1.89
N LEU A 55 -7.01 -4.19 1.58
CA LEU A 55 -5.84 -4.15 2.44
C LEU A 55 -6.17 -3.57 3.82
N ALA A 56 -7.07 -2.60 3.91
CA ALA A 56 -7.47 -2.03 5.19
C ALA A 56 -8.24 -3.03 6.06
N CYS A 57 -9.07 -3.90 5.47
CA CYS A 57 -9.69 -5.01 6.20
C CYS A 57 -8.62 -5.99 6.70
N LEU A 58 -7.71 -6.43 5.83
CA LEU A 58 -6.64 -7.37 6.18
C LEU A 58 -5.72 -6.82 7.28
N CYS A 59 -5.30 -5.56 7.20
CA CYS A 59 -4.38 -4.96 8.17
C CYS A 59 -5.05 -4.68 9.53
N ARG A 60 -6.39 -4.66 9.62
CA ARG A 60 -7.11 -4.59 10.91
C ARG A 60 -7.12 -5.91 11.67
N LEU A 61 -6.80 -7.03 11.02
CA LEU A 61 -6.70 -8.32 11.68
C LEU A 61 -5.56 -8.31 12.71
N ASP A 62 -5.66 -9.18 13.72
CA ASP A 62 -4.55 -9.40 14.64
C ASP A 62 -3.33 -9.96 13.91
N GLN A 63 -2.14 -9.69 14.46
CA GLN A 63 -0.87 -10.07 13.83
C GLN A 63 -0.83 -11.55 13.44
N SER A 64 -1.27 -12.44 14.33
CA SER A 64 -1.33 -13.89 14.08
C SER A 64 -2.23 -14.27 12.90
N ARG A 65 -3.35 -13.56 12.70
CA ARG A 65 -4.26 -13.80 11.56
C ARG A 65 -3.65 -13.28 10.26
N LEU A 66 -2.99 -12.13 10.31
CA LEU A 66 -2.25 -11.57 9.18
C LEU A 66 -1.07 -12.47 8.77
N ASP A 67 -0.34 -13.04 9.73
CA ASP A 67 0.72 -14.02 9.46
C ASP A 67 0.15 -15.29 8.81
N THR A 68 -1.02 -15.75 9.28
CA THR A 68 -1.73 -16.90 8.70
C THR A 68 -2.18 -16.61 7.26
N TYR A 69 -2.66 -15.39 7.01
CA TYR A 69 -3.01 -14.94 5.67
C TYR A 69 -1.80 -15.02 4.73
N VAL A 70 -0.67 -14.43 5.14
CA VAL A 70 0.58 -14.46 4.36
C VAL A 70 1.03 -15.89 4.10
N ALA A 71 1.07 -16.73 5.13
CA ALA A 71 1.46 -18.13 5.00
C ALA A 71 0.56 -18.94 4.06
N THR A 72 -0.73 -18.56 3.95
CA THR A 72 -1.69 -19.20 3.06
C THR A 72 -1.53 -18.72 1.62
N VAL A 73 -1.43 -17.40 1.43
CA VAL A 73 -1.46 -16.78 0.10
C VAL A 73 -0.10 -16.87 -0.59
N GLN A 74 0.99 -16.64 0.14
CA GLN A 74 2.33 -16.55 -0.42
C GLN A 74 2.72 -17.74 -1.31
N PRO A 75 2.71 -19.00 -0.85
CA PRO A 75 3.18 -20.12 -1.67
C PRO A 75 2.32 -20.32 -2.94
N CYS A 76 1.08 -19.85 -2.92
CA CYS A 76 0.18 -19.94 -4.06
C CYS A 76 0.42 -18.82 -5.09
N ILE A 77 0.55 -17.57 -4.66
CA ILE A 77 0.84 -16.44 -5.57
C ILE A 77 2.28 -16.48 -6.12
N ASP A 78 3.21 -17.08 -5.37
CA ASP A 78 4.57 -17.34 -5.86
C ASP A 78 4.65 -18.54 -6.81
N GLY A 79 3.57 -19.32 -6.90
CA GLY A 79 3.42 -20.45 -7.81
C GLY A 79 2.66 -20.10 -9.08
N ALA A 80 2.17 -21.14 -9.76
CA ALA A 80 1.51 -20.99 -11.06
C ALA A 80 0.29 -20.05 -11.05
N VAL A 81 -0.45 -19.97 -9.93
CA VAL A 81 -1.66 -19.13 -9.83
C VAL A 81 -1.33 -17.66 -10.02
N GLY A 82 -0.36 -17.15 -9.25
CA GLY A 82 0.04 -15.75 -9.37
C GLY A 82 0.77 -15.48 -10.67
N HIS A 83 1.66 -16.38 -11.10
CA HIS A 83 2.42 -16.22 -12.34
C HIS A 83 1.60 -16.26 -13.63
N ASN A 84 0.46 -16.95 -13.63
CA ASN A 84 -0.46 -16.94 -14.76
C ASN A 84 -1.33 -15.68 -14.81
N THR A 85 -1.40 -14.94 -13.69
CA THR A 85 -2.26 -13.75 -13.53
C THR A 85 -1.46 -12.45 -13.57
N CYS A 86 -0.22 -12.48 -13.09
CA CYS A 86 0.64 -11.32 -12.87
C CYS A 86 2.07 -11.57 -13.35
N THR A 87 2.78 -10.47 -13.63
CA THR A 87 4.24 -10.48 -13.73
C THR A 87 4.88 -10.60 -12.35
N ASP A 88 6.15 -11.01 -12.31
CA ASP A 88 6.94 -11.02 -11.06
C ASP A 88 6.95 -9.67 -10.34
N GLY A 89 7.06 -8.58 -11.10
CA GLY A 89 7.02 -7.23 -10.55
C GLY A 89 5.68 -6.88 -9.89
N ALA A 90 4.56 -7.34 -10.46
CA ALA A 90 3.24 -7.13 -9.87
C ALA A 90 3.03 -7.98 -8.60
N ILE A 91 3.53 -9.22 -8.57
CA ILE A 91 3.52 -10.06 -7.36
C ILE A 91 4.35 -9.39 -6.25
N TYR A 92 5.54 -8.89 -6.58
CA TYR A 92 6.38 -8.14 -5.65
C TYR A 92 5.65 -6.89 -5.14
N GLN A 93 5.06 -6.10 -6.03
CA GLN A 93 4.34 -4.88 -5.67
C GLN A 93 3.14 -5.17 -4.75
N TYR A 94 2.41 -6.25 -5.00
CA TYR A 94 1.32 -6.66 -4.12
C TYR A 94 1.81 -6.93 -2.68
N LYS A 95 2.89 -7.69 -2.55
CA LYS A 95 3.53 -8.00 -1.26
C LYS A 95 4.05 -6.74 -0.56
N ASP A 96 4.72 -5.88 -1.31
CA ASP A 96 5.29 -4.62 -0.83
C ASP A 96 4.21 -3.65 -0.33
N VAL A 97 3.11 -3.52 -1.07
CA VAL A 97 2.00 -2.65 -0.68
C VAL A 97 1.25 -3.20 0.51
N LEU A 98 0.99 -4.51 0.60
CA LEU A 98 0.40 -5.09 1.82
C LEU A 98 1.30 -4.82 3.03
N THR A 99 2.62 -4.97 2.85
CA THR A 99 3.59 -4.70 3.92
C THR A 99 3.58 -3.24 4.35
N THR A 100 3.60 -2.32 3.39
CA THR A 100 3.61 -0.88 3.64
C THR A 100 2.32 -0.42 4.30
N VAL A 101 1.16 -0.85 3.79
CA VAL A 101 -0.14 -0.44 4.34
C VAL A 101 -0.32 -0.97 5.76
N CYS A 102 0.04 -2.22 6.04
CA CYS A 102 -0.12 -2.79 7.37
C CYS A 102 0.87 -2.22 8.41
N ALA A 103 1.98 -1.64 7.97
CA ALA A 103 2.95 -0.98 8.85
C ALA A 103 2.51 0.43 9.32
N ASP A 104 1.47 0.99 8.70
CA ASP A 104 0.93 2.31 9.06
C ASP A 104 0.38 2.33 10.52
N ASP A 105 0.55 3.47 11.19
CA ASP A 105 0.08 3.70 12.56
C ASP A 105 -1.42 3.39 12.74
N ALA A 106 -2.24 3.64 11.71
CA ALA A 106 -3.68 3.38 11.75
C ALA A 106 -4.03 1.90 11.95
N PHE A 107 -3.09 0.98 11.69
CA PHE A 107 -3.25 -0.45 11.88
C PHE A 107 -2.39 -1.00 13.03
N GLY A 108 -1.70 -0.13 13.78
CA GLY A 108 -0.89 -0.51 14.94
C GLY A 108 0.47 -1.11 14.57
N HIS A 109 1.09 -0.65 13.48
CA HIS A 109 2.44 -1.07 13.05
C HIS A 109 2.59 -2.59 12.90
N LYS A 110 1.64 -3.24 12.22
CA LYS A 110 1.73 -4.68 11.97
C LYS A 110 2.97 -4.97 11.12
N LYS A 111 3.56 -6.14 11.36
CA LYS A 111 4.70 -6.63 10.59
C LYS A 111 4.23 -7.66 9.59
N VAL A 112 4.36 -7.37 8.31
CA VAL A 112 4.10 -8.35 7.25
C VAL A 112 5.44 -8.73 6.66
N SER A 113 5.73 -10.02 6.60
CA SER A 113 6.97 -10.51 6.02
C SER A 113 6.68 -11.69 5.10
N PHE A 114 7.04 -11.53 3.83
CA PHE A 114 7.01 -12.62 2.86
C PHE A 114 8.37 -13.30 2.83
N ALA A 115 8.41 -14.62 2.76
CA ALA A 115 9.65 -15.35 2.53
C ALA A 115 10.26 -14.97 1.16
N PRO A 116 11.60 -14.97 1.02
CA PRO A 116 12.22 -14.80 -0.29
C PRO A 116 11.80 -15.93 -1.24
N LYS A 117 11.74 -15.64 -2.55
CA LYS A 117 11.57 -16.68 -3.55
C LYS A 117 12.74 -17.66 -3.49
N ASN A 118 12.43 -18.95 -3.45
CA ASN A 118 13.39 -20.03 -3.68
C ASN A 118 13.52 -20.32 -5.18
#